data_AF-A0A7W7QKX4-F1
#
_entry.id   AF-A0A7W7QKX4-F1
#
_cell.length_a   1.000
_cell.length_b   1.000
_cell.length_c   1.000
_cell.angle_alpha   90.00
_cell.angle_beta   90.00
_cell.angle_gamma   90.00
#
_symmetry.space_group_name_H-M   'P 1'
#
loop_
_entity.id
_entity.type
_entity.pdbx_description
1 polymer ?
#
loop_
_entity_poly.entity_id
_entity_poly.type
_entity_poly.pdbx_seq_one_letter_code
_entity_poly.pdbx_strand_id
1 'polypeptide(L)' 'MVLITVRLPPQATLEQATRRLGLRDEEVDTGYDLVLIDPRRGLYGLRVTEAAAHRISPASCGGTGPHSDPRIEPYGPPR' A
#
# COMPACT_ATOMS: atom_id res chain seq x y z
N MET A 1 -2.33 -7.00 7.52
CA MET A 1 -2.19 -5.99 6.46
C MET A 1 -0.78 -6.11 5.90
N VAL A 2 -0.60 -5.82 4.62
CA VAL A 2 0.71 -5.80 3.95
C VAL A 2 0.88 -4.48 3.20
N LEU A 3 2.12 -4.04 3.08
CA LEU A 3 2.46 -2.83 2.34
C LEU A 3 2.72 -3.18 0.88
N ILE A 4 2.07 -2.48 -0.04
CA ILE A 4 2.39 -2.51 -1.47
C ILE A 4 2.85 -1.14 -1.92
N THR A 5 3.58 -1.10 -3.02
CA THR A 5 3.83 0.14 -3.75
C THR A 5 3.11 0.12 -5.08
N VAL A 6 2.65 1.28 -5.52
CA VAL A 6 1.92 1.47 -6.79
C VAL A 6 2.38 2.75 -7.45
N ARG A 7 2.31 2.80 -8.79
CA ARG A 7 2.53 4.04 -9.53
C ARG A 7 1.21 4.70 -9.87
N LEU A 8 1.10 5.97 -9.49
CA LEU A 8 -0.07 6.80 -9.72
C LEU A 8 0.37 8.16 -10.27
N PRO A 9 -0.56 8.93 -10.89
CA PRO A 9 -0.30 10.31 -11.26
C PRO A 9 0.20 11.14 -10.06
N PRO A 10 0.89 12.27 -10.32
CA PRO A 10 1.23 13.22 -9.28
C PRO A 10 -0.02 13.67 -8.52
N GLN A 11 0.10 13.83 -7.20
CA GLN A 11 -1.00 14.26 -6.31
C GLN A 11 -2.22 13.33 -6.33
N ALA A 12 -2.01 12.03 -6.53
CA ALA A 12 -3.09 11.06 -6.46
C ALA A 12 -3.67 11.00 -5.03
N THR A 13 -4.98 10.81 -4.94
CA THR A 13 -5.68 10.62 -3.66
C THR A 13 -5.89 9.14 -3.36
N LEU A 14 -6.16 8.80 -2.09
CA LEU A 14 -6.51 7.46 -1.69
C LEU A 14 -7.70 6.91 -2.48
N GLU A 15 -8.76 7.71 -2.66
CA GLU A 15 -9.95 7.33 -3.45
C GLU A 15 -9.61 7.01 -4.92
N GLN A 16 -8.71 7.79 -5.53
CA GLN A 16 -8.25 7.53 -6.89
C GLN A 16 -7.45 6.23 -6.96
N ALA A 17 -6.63 5.94 -5.95
CA ALA A 17 -5.87 4.71 -5.85
C ALA A 17 -6.80 3.50 -5.68
N THR A 18 -7.76 3.54 -4.76
CA THR A 18 -8.69 2.43 -4.51
C THR A 18 -9.52 2.11 -5.74
N ARG A 19 -10.08 3.14 -6.39
CA ARG A 19 -10.87 2.97 -7.63
C ARG A 19 -10.03 2.38 -8.76
N ARG A 20 -8.77 2.82 -8.91
CA ARG A 20 -7.88 2.32 -9.96
C ARG A 20 -7.45 0.88 -9.72
N LEU A 21 -7.28 0.48 -8.47
CA LEU A 21 -6.84 -0.85 -8.06
C LEU A 21 -8.00 -1.83 -7.86
N GLY A 22 -9.26 -1.36 -7.96
CA GLY A 22 -10.45 -2.18 -7.72
C GLY A 22 -10.55 -2.67 -6.27
N LEU A 23 -10.05 -1.86 -5.33
CA LEU A 23 -10.07 -2.14 -3.90
C LEU A 23 -11.38 -1.71 -3.27
N ARG A 24 -11.86 -2.53 -2.34
CA ARG A 24 -12.95 -2.16 -1.43
C ARG A 24 -12.39 -1.44 -0.21
N ASP A 25 -13.22 -0.67 0.47
CA ASP A 25 -12.82 0.11 1.65
C ASP A 25 -12.32 -0.79 2.78
N GLU A 26 -12.88 -1.99 2.94
CA GLU A 26 -12.42 -2.96 3.95
C GLU A 26 -11.07 -3.61 3.61
N GLU A 27 -10.64 -3.49 2.35
CA GLU A 27 -9.40 -4.06 1.85
C GLU A 27 -8.21 -3.12 2.01
N VAL A 28 -8.45 -1.87 2.44
CA VAL A 28 -7.48 -0.79 2.55
C VAL A 28 -7.41 -0.29 4.00
N ASP A 29 -6.19 -0.06 4.49
CA ASP A 29 -5.99 0.60 5.78
C ASP A 29 -6.08 2.12 5.59
N THR A 30 -7.27 2.68 5.84
CA THR A 30 -7.53 4.13 5.76
C THR A 30 -6.81 4.94 6.84
N GLY A 31 -6.37 4.29 7.93
CA GLY A 31 -5.56 4.94 8.97
C GLY A 31 -4.11 5.14 8.55
N TYR A 32 -3.60 4.29 7.66
CA TYR A 32 -2.28 4.46 7.04
C TYR A 32 -2.29 5.47 5.87
N ASP A 33 -3.43 5.58 5.18
CA ASP A 33 -3.63 6.48 4.03
C ASP A 33 -2.69 6.18 2.84
N LEU A 34 -2.70 7.03 1.82
CA LEU A 34 -1.83 6.94 0.65
C LEU A 34 -0.54 7.74 0.87
N VAL A 35 0.57 7.04 1.05
CA VAL A 35 1.86 7.68 1.38
C VAL A 35 2.68 7.89 0.11
N LEU A 36 3.04 9.14 -0.20
CA LEU A 36 3.95 9.44 -1.30
C LEU A 36 5.40 9.04 -0.93
N ILE A 37 5.97 8.11 -1.70
CA ILE A 37 7.34 7.61 -1.49
C ILE A 37 8.32 8.35 -2.41
N ASP A 38 8.00 8.46 -3.70
CA ASP A 38 8.85 9.14 -4.68
C ASP A 38 8.01 10.01 -5.63
N PRO A 39 8.05 11.35 -5.50
CA PRO A 39 7.30 12.27 -6.37
C PRO A 39 7.77 12.25 -7.82
N ARG A 40 9.05 12.00 -8.09
CA ARG A 40 9.59 11.98 -9.46
C ARG A 40 9.10 10.75 -10.22
N ARG A 41 8.86 9.65 -9.50
CA ARG A 41 8.42 8.38 -10.06
C ARG A 41 6.91 8.14 -9.93
N GLY A 42 6.19 9.05 -9.27
CA GLY A 42 4.78 8.88 -8.90
C GLY A 42 4.56 7.63 -8.07
N LEU A 43 5.51 7.29 -7.19
CA LEU A 43 5.48 6.05 -6.40
C LEU A 43 4.83 6.31 -5.05
N TYR A 44 3.81 5.52 -4.73
CA TYR A 44 3.08 5.61 -3.48
C TYR A 44 3.08 4.27 -2.76
N GLY A 45 3.05 4.31 -1.43
CA GLY A 45 2.83 3.18 -0.55
C GLY A 45 1.37 3.15 -0.10
N LEU A 46 0.81 1.94 -0.06
CA LEU A 46 -0.55 1.67 0.41
C LEU A 46 -0.57 0.38 1.21
N ARG A 47 -1.25 0.39 2.35
CA ARG A 47 -1.51 -0.83 3.13
C ARG A 47 -2.84 -1.45 2.72
N VAL A 48 -2.79 -2.73 2.39
CA VAL A 48 -3.96 -3.50 1.97
C VAL A 48 -4.01 -4.86 2.66
N THR A 49 -5.16 -5.53 2.59
CA THR A 49 -5.26 -6.93 2.99
C THR A 49 -4.38 -7.82 2.12
N GLU A 50 -3.91 -8.94 2.66
CA GLU A 50 -3.12 -9.91 1.89
C GLU A 50 -3.87 -10.44 0.67
N ALA A 51 -5.16 -10.75 0.84
CA ALA A 51 -6.02 -11.21 -0.26
C ALA A 51 -6.14 -10.18 -1.39
N ALA A 52 -6.20 -8.88 -1.05
CA ALA A 52 -6.18 -7.82 -2.04
C ALA A 52 -4.81 -7.69 -2.72
N ALA A 53 -3.71 -7.77 -1.97
CA ALA A 53 -2.36 -7.78 -2.53
C ALA A 53 -2.11 -8.96 -3.48
N HIS A 54 -2.75 -10.11 -3.26
CA HIS A 54 -2.66 -11.26 -4.17
C HIS A 54 -3.47 -11.09 -5.45
N ARG A 55 -4.62 -10.39 -5.40
CA ARG A 55 -5.41 -10.04 -6.60
C ARG A 55 -4.74 -8.96 -7.44
N ILE A 56 -4.19 -7.94 -6.77
CA ILE A 56 -3.56 -6.81 -7.43
C ILE A 56 -2.14 -7.25 -7.76
N SER A 57 -1.85 -7.54 -9.02
CA SER A 57 -0.45 -7.65 -9.46
C SER A 57 0.19 -6.27 -9.40
N PRO A 58 1.09 -5.96 -8.43
CA PRO A 58 1.66 -4.62 -8.32
C PRO A 58 2.48 -4.27 -9.57
N ALA A 59 3.04 -5.28 -10.23
CA ALA A 59 3.75 -5.17 -11.49
C ALA A 59 2.87 -4.59 -12.61
N SER A 60 1.59 -4.96 -12.66
CA SER A 60 0.61 -4.42 -13.62
C SER A 60 0.29 -2.93 -13.36
N CYS A 61 0.53 -2.45 -12.14
CA CYS A 61 0.39 -1.05 -11.75
C CYS A 61 1.74 -0.33 -11.64
N GLY A 62 2.81 -0.91 -12.20
CA GLY A 62 4.16 -0.34 -12.19
C GLY A 62 4.82 -0.27 -10.81
N GLY A 63 4.24 -0.89 -9.80
CA GLY A 63 4.73 -0.98 -8.43
C GLY A 63 5.30 -2.35 -8.07
N THR A 64 5.70 -2.51 -6.81
CA THR A 64 6.30 -3.74 -6.26
C THR A 64 5.71 -4.07 -4.89
N GLY A 65 5.78 -5.34 -4.49
CA GLY A 65 5.28 -5.85 -3.21
C GLY A 65 4.64 -7.23 -3.38
N PRO A 66 4.10 -7.81 -2.30
CA PRO A 66 3.98 -7.24 -0.95
C PRO A 66 5.32 -7.10 -0.22
N HIS A 67 5.45 -6.04 0.58
CA HIS A 67 6.61 -5.75 1.44
C HIS A 67 6.28 -6.11 2.89
N SER A 68 7.30 -6.54 3.64
CA SER A 68 7.16 -6.76 5.08
C SER A 68 6.86 -5.44 5.79
N ASP A 69 5.79 -5.44 6.58
CA ASP A 69 5.36 -4.30 7.39
C ASP A 69 5.11 -4.76 8.84
N PRO A 70 6.16 -5.26 9.53
CA PRO A 70 6.02 -5.78 10.87
C PRO A 70 5.71 -4.65 11.85
N ARG A 71 4.89 -4.94 12.85
CA ARG A 71 4.71 -4.03 13.99
C ARG A 71 6.05 -3.83 14.69
N ILE A 72 6.40 -2.58 14.95
CA ILE A 72 7.55 -2.26 15.79
C ILE A 72 7.18 -2.64 17.22
N GLU A 73 7.75 -3.73 17.71
CA GLU A 73 7.68 -4.14 19.11
C GLU A 73 8.83 -3.51 19.90
N PRO A 74 8.66 -3.28 21.22
CA PRO A 74 9.74 -2.76 22.04
C PRO A 74 10.95 -3.70 22.00
N TYR A 75 12.13 -3.10 22.06
CA TYR A 75 13.37 -3.85 22.08
C TYR A 75 13.50 -4.62 23.42
N GLY A 76 13.68 -5.95 23.34
CA GLY A 76 13.96 -6.80 24.49
C GLY A 76 13.07 -8.04 24.56
N PRO A 77 13.36 -8.99 25.48
CA PRO A 77 12.55 -10.19 25.66
C PRO A 77 11.12 -9.83 26.11
N PRO A 78 10.11 -10.62 25.69
CA PRO A 78 8.74 -10.44 26.18
C PRO A 78 8.73 -10.55 27.70
N ARG A 79 8.03 -9.63 28.38
CA ARG A 79 7.75 -9.72 29.81
C ARG A 79 6.63 -10.71 30.08
#